data_AF-A0A5A8F4S4-F1
#
_entry.id   AF-A0A5A8F4S4-F1
#
_cell.length_a   1.000
_cell.length_b   1.000
_cell.length_c   1.000
_cell.angle_alpha   90.00
_cell.angle_beta   90.00
_cell.angle_gamma   90.00
#
_symmetry.space_group_name_H-M   'P 1'
#
loop_
_entity.id
_entity.type
_entity.pdbx_description
1 polymer ?
#
loop_
_entity_poly.entity_id
_entity_poly.type
_entity_poly.pdbx_seq_one_letter_code
_entity_poly.pdbx_strand_id
1 'polypeptide(L)'
;MKKLIIVLFFLLILTMSSFAHKLNIFAYTENGKIFVSTYFVDGTPCKNCTLTLYKEDNEILNAKTDNNGEFSTDLKWEEPIKIVVEETLGHKGEFILEGDKLTDSQKETSSKTTETFNKEMLQKLIDEELNKKLKFIKIYIGVATLLGIFGIIALLKNR
;
A
#
# COMPACT_ATOMS: atom_id res chain seq x y z
N MET A 1 -28.73 20.81 -28.23
CA MET A 1 -27.42 20.17 -28.45
C MET A 1 -26.39 20.54 -27.39
N LYS A 2 -26.05 21.82 -27.16
CA LYS A 2 -25.05 22.23 -26.13
C LYS A 2 -25.35 21.73 -24.71
N LYS A 3 -26.62 21.76 -24.26
CA LYS A 3 -27.02 21.24 -22.93
C LYS A 3 -26.81 19.72 -22.79
N LEU A 4 -27.02 18.97 -23.88
CA LEU A 4 -26.84 17.51 -23.90
C LEU A 4 -25.34 17.14 -23.82
N ILE A 5 -24.48 17.94 -24.47
CA ILE A 5 -23.02 17.79 -24.40
C ILE A 5 -22.50 18.07 -22.98
N ILE A 6 -23.04 19.07 -22.29
CA ILE A 6 -22.65 19.39 -20.90
C ILE A 6 -23.05 18.27 -19.94
N VAL A 7 -24.27 17.71 -20.08
CA VAL A 7 -24.73 16.58 -19.26
C VAL A 7 -23.89 15.33 -19.52
N LEU A 8 -23.56 15.04 -20.79
CA LEU A 8 -22.71 13.93 -21.15
C LEU A 8 -21.30 14.08 -20.55
N PHE A 9 -20.71 15.28 -20.65
CA PHE A 9 -19.40 15.57 -20.06
C PHE A 9 -19.40 15.36 -18.53
N PHE A 10 -20.48 15.74 -17.84
CA PHE A 10 -20.61 15.53 -16.40
C PHE A 10 -20.74 14.05 -16.02
N LEU A 11 -21.45 13.26 -16.82
CA LEU A 11 -21.56 11.80 -16.62
C LEU A 11 -20.20 11.09 -16.79
N LEU A 12 -19.38 11.52 -17.74
CA LEU A 12 -18.04 10.93 -17.94
C LEU A 12 -17.06 11.22 -16.80
N ILE A 13 -17.24 12.32 -16.06
CA ILE A 13 -16.38 12.64 -14.91
C ILE A 13 -16.71 11.73 -13.72
N LEU A 14 -17.96 11.29 -13.58
CA LEU A 14 -18.40 10.45 -12.47
C LEU A 14 -17.85 9.01 -12.53
N THR A 15 -17.42 8.54 -13.70
CA THR A 15 -16.89 7.17 -13.88
C THR A 15 -15.38 7.05 -13.64
N MET A 16 -14.69 8.15 -13.29
CA MET A 16 -13.22 8.19 -13.15
C MET A 16 -12.69 7.52 -11.86
N SER A 17 -13.56 7.15 -10.91
CA SER A 17 -13.14 6.58 -9.63
C SER A 17 -13.16 5.05 -9.68
N SER A 18 -12.07 4.44 -10.14
CA SER A 18 -11.82 3.00 -9.95
C SER A 18 -10.94 2.79 -8.73
N PHE A 19 -11.46 2.09 -7.72
CA PHE A 19 -10.73 1.75 -6.50
C PHE A 19 -10.00 0.42 -6.71
N ALA A 20 -8.84 0.48 -7.36
CA ALA A 20 -7.94 -0.67 -7.42
C ALA A 20 -7.27 -0.83 -6.04
N HIS A 21 -7.77 -1.77 -5.23
CA HIS A 21 -7.19 -2.07 -3.91
C HIS A 21 -5.91 -2.88 -4.13
N LYS A 22 -4.75 -2.21 -4.16
CA LYS A 22 -3.46 -2.91 -4.20
C LYS A 22 -3.27 -3.72 -2.90
N LEU A 23 -2.83 -4.97 -3.05
CA LEU A 23 -2.40 -5.82 -1.95
C LEU A 23 -0.90 -5.65 -1.72
N ASN A 24 -0.51 -5.35 -0.50
CA ASN A 24 0.89 -5.25 -0.09
C ASN A 24 1.28 -6.50 0.71
N ILE A 25 2.51 -6.94 0.51
CA ILE A 25 3.12 -8.06 1.20
C ILE A 25 4.43 -7.55 1.78
N PHE A 26 4.66 -7.87 3.05
CA PHE A 26 5.95 -7.69 3.70
C PHE A 26 6.39 -9.04 4.23
N ALA A 27 7.59 -9.46 3.91
CA ALA A 27 8.15 -10.69 4.46
C ALA A 27 9.56 -10.45 4.98
N TYR A 28 9.89 -11.13 6.07
CA TYR A 28 11.18 -11.05 6.72
C TYR A 28 11.47 -12.37 7.43
N THR A 29 12.71 -12.50 7.89
CA THR A 29 13.21 -13.70 8.54
C THR A 29 13.63 -13.36 9.95
N GLU A 30 13.27 -14.21 10.90
CA GLU A 30 13.69 -14.05 12.29
C GLU A 30 13.80 -15.43 12.93
N ASN A 31 14.90 -15.70 13.64
CA ASN A 31 15.15 -16.97 14.32
C ASN A 31 14.97 -18.22 13.43
N GLY A 32 15.33 -18.13 12.14
CA GLY A 32 15.20 -19.24 11.20
C GLY A 32 13.76 -19.53 10.74
N LYS A 33 12.83 -18.61 10.99
CA LYS A 33 11.46 -18.67 10.48
C LYS A 33 11.23 -17.56 9.48
N ILE A 34 10.38 -17.83 8.49
CA ILE A 34 9.87 -16.83 7.56
C ILE A 34 8.56 -16.30 8.15
N PHE A 35 8.45 -14.97 8.22
CA PHE A 35 7.24 -14.25 8.61
C PHE A 35 6.73 -13.47 7.40
N VAL A 36 5.43 -13.52 7.18
CA VAL A 36 4.74 -12.81 6.11
C VAL A 36 3.56 -12.05 6.69
N SER A 37 3.47 -10.75 6.38
CA SER A 37 2.35 -9.88 6.73
C SER A 37 1.74 -9.31 5.45
N THR A 38 0.42 -9.33 5.36
CA THR A 38 -0.34 -8.99 4.15
C THR A 38 -1.46 -8.02 4.48
N TYR A 39 -1.53 -6.92 3.73
CA TYR A 39 -2.48 -5.84 4.00
C TYR A 39 -2.82 -5.05 2.73
N PHE A 40 -4.04 -4.54 2.67
CA PHE A 40 -4.48 -3.65 1.60
C PHE A 40 -3.91 -2.24 1.78
N VAL A 41 -4.00 -1.38 0.75
CA VAL A 41 -3.50 0.02 0.81
C VAL A 41 -4.11 0.85 1.94
N ASP A 42 -5.32 0.53 2.38
CA ASP A 42 -5.98 1.19 3.52
C ASP A 42 -5.50 0.68 4.89
N GLY A 43 -4.58 -0.30 4.91
CA GLY A 43 -4.00 -0.91 6.10
C GLY A 43 -4.84 -2.06 6.66
N THR A 44 -5.98 -2.41 6.03
CA THR A 44 -6.76 -3.57 6.48
C THR A 44 -6.01 -4.87 6.16
N PRO A 45 -6.01 -5.86 7.08
CA PRO A 45 -5.29 -7.11 6.85
C PRO A 45 -5.99 -8.00 5.81
N CYS A 46 -5.21 -8.68 4.98
CA CYS A 46 -5.74 -9.67 4.02
C CYS A 46 -5.98 -10.98 4.76
N LYS A 47 -7.20 -11.19 5.27
CA LYS A 47 -7.55 -12.37 6.07
C LYS A 47 -7.90 -13.56 5.19
N ASN A 48 -7.44 -14.77 5.57
CA ASN A 48 -7.76 -16.01 4.85
C ASN A 48 -7.41 -15.96 3.35
N CYS A 49 -6.42 -15.12 3.01
CA CYS A 49 -5.91 -14.97 1.65
C CYS A 49 -4.96 -16.14 1.36
N THR A 50 -5.00 -16.65 0.13
CA THR A 50 -4.14 -17.75 -0.31
C THR A 50 -2.72 -17.22 -0.44
N LEU A 51 -1.78 -17.84 0.26
CA LEU A 51 -0.36 -17.55 0.20
C LEU A 51 0.36 -18.75 -0.38
N THR A 52 1.14 -18.51 -1.43
CA THR A 52 1.93 -19.54 -2.10
C THR A 52 3.39 -19.12 -2.15
N LEU A 53 4.27 -20.01 -1.71
CA LEU A 53 5.71 -19.86 -1.82
C LEU A 53 6.20 -20.62 -3.04
N TYR A 54 7.12 -20.01 -3.78
CA TYR A 54 7.76 -20.58 -4.95
C TYR A 54 9.29 -20.52 -4.81
N LYS A 55 9.96 -21.63 -5.15
CA LYS A 55 11.41 -21.73 -5.33
C LYS A 55 11.68 -22.08 -6.79
N GLU A 56 12.41 -21.24 -7.51
CA GLU A 56 12.71 -21.46 -8.94
C GLU A 56 11.45 -21.84 -9.76
N ASP A 57 10.36 -21.07 -9.58
CA ASP A 57 9.03 -21.30 -10.16
C ASP A 57 8.29 -22.58 -9.74
N ASN A 58 8.87 -23.41 -8.88
CA ASN A 58 8.18 -24.56 -8.27
C ASN A 58 7.45 -24.14 -7.00
N GLU A 59 6.17 -24.46 -6.90
CA GLU A 59 5.41 -24.29 -5.67
C GLU A 59 5.97 -25.21 -4.58
N ILE A 60 6.37 -24.62 -3.45
CA ILE A 60 6.93 -25.36 -2.30
C ILE A 60 6.01 -25.36 -1.10
N LEU A 61 5.08 -24.41 -1.02
CA LEU A 61 4.13 -24.31 0.08
C LEU A 61 2.88 -23.54 -0.33
N ASN A 62 1.72 -24.06 0.06
CA ASN A 62 0.42 -23.41 -0.05
C ASN A 62 -0.19 -23.26 1.33
N ALA A 63 -0.63 -22.06 1.70
CA ALA A 63 -1.23 -21.78 2.99
C ALA A 63 -2.25 -20.64 2.89
N LYS A 64 -2.84 -20.32 4.04
CA LYS A 64 -3.69 -19.14 4.19
C LYS A 64 -3.19 -18.24 5.30
N THR A 65 -3.36 -16.94 5.11
CA THR A 65 -3.13 -15.95 6.16
C THR A 65 -4.20 -16.04 7.25
N ASP A 66 -3.82 -15.68 8.46
CA ASP A 66 -4.72 -15.68 9.61
C ASP A 66 -5.64 -14.44 9.65
N ASN A 67 -6.31 -14.22 10.79
CA ASN A 67 -7.22 -13.09 10.99
C ASN A 67 -6.50 -11.72 11.08
N ASN A 68 -5.19 -11.71 11.26
CA ASN A 68 -4.34 -10.52 11.26
C ASN A 68 -3.66 -10.31 9.91
N GLY A 69 -3.92 -11.18 8.92
CA GLY A 69 -3.25 -11.14 7.63
C GLY A 69 -1.81 -11.64 7.69
N GLU A 70 -1.48 -12.46 8.69
CA GLU A 70 -0.14 -12.95 8.96
C GLU A 70 -0.02 -14.44 8.63
N PHE A 71 1.21 -14.85 8.32
CA PHE A 71 1.60 -16.25 8.14
C PHE A 71 3.06 -16.44 8.57
N SER A 72 3.39 -17.59 9.14
CA SER A 72 4.78 -17.94 9.44
C SER A 72 5.07 -19.42 9.18
N THR A 73 6.31 -19.71 8.82
CA THR A 73 6.77 -21.09 8.56
C THR A 73 8.23 -21.29 8.95
N ASP A 74 8.54 -22.52 9.37
CA ASP A 74 9.89 -22.98 9.74
C ASP A 74 10.63 -23.56 8.51
N LEU A 75 10.12 -23.28 7.31
CA LEU A 75 10.70 -23.74 6.06
C LEU A 75 12.12 -23.19 5.92
N LYS A 76 13.11 -24.07 5.74
CA LYS A 76 14.48 -23.67 5.45
C LYS A 76 14.56 -23.05 4.06
N TRP A 77 15.25 -21.91 3.96
CA TRP A 77 15.51 -21.24 2.69
C TRP A 77 17.00 -20.89 2.61
N GLU A 78 17.60 -21.15 1.45
CA GLU A 78 19.00 -20.80 1.15
C GLU A 78 19.10 -19.91 -0.10
N GLU A 79 18.02 -19.87 -0.88
CA GLU A 79 17.89 -19.17 -2.15
C GLU A 79 16.70 -18.21 -2.07
N PRO A 80 16.61 -17.21 -2.96
CA PRO A 80 15.47 -16.32 -3.01
C PRO A 80 14.15 -17.09 -3.20
N ILE A 81 13.16 -16.78 -2.37
CA ILE A 81 11.81 -17.35 -2.44
C ILE A 81 10.86 -16.27 -2.94
N LYS A 82 10.05 -16.63 -3.94
CA LYS A 82 8.94 -15.79 -4.39
C LYS A 82 7.70 -16.11 -3.56
N ILE A 83 7.09 -15.08 -2.99
CA ILE A 83 5.88 -15.14 -2.19
C ILE A 83 4.76 -14.50 -3.01
N VAL A 84 3.71 -15.25 -3.27
CA VAL A 84 2.52 -14.77 -3.97
C VAL A 84 1.34 -14.85 -3.03
N VAL A 85 0.57 -13.77 -2.93
CA VAL A 85 -0.67 -13.75 -2.13
C VAL A 85 -1.83 -13.35 -3.02
N GLU A 86 -2.87 -14.15 -2.98
CA GLU A 86 -4.10 -13.99 -3.76
C GLU A 86 -5.32 -13.97 -2.84
N GLU A 87 -6.16 -12.95 -2.99
CA GLU A 87 -7.43 -12.84 -2.32
C GLU A 87 -8.57 -13.34 -3.23
N THR A 88 -9.67 -13.78 -2.63
CA THR A 88 -10.80 -14.42 -3.34
C THR A 88 -11.37 -13.57 -4.49
N LEU A 89 -11.31 -12.24 -4.38
CA LEU A 89 -11.81 -11.32 -5.41
C LEU A 89 -10.76 -10.97 -6.48
N GLY A 90 -9.62 -11.66 -6.48
CA GLY A 90 -8.58 -11.54 -7.50
C GLY A 90 -7.51 -10.49 -7.23
N HIS A 91 -7.47 -9.90 -6.03
CA HIS A 91 -6.35 -9.06 -5.64
C HIS A 91 -5.10 -9.92 -5.45
N LYS A 92 -4.03 -9.59 -6.18
CA LYS A 92 -2.77 -10.32 -6.17
C LYS A 92 -1.62 -9.41 -5.77
N GLY A 93 -0.76 -9.89 -4.87
CA GLY A 93 0.52 -9.29 -4.53
C GLY A 93 1.65 -10.29 -4.73
N GLU A 94 2.86 -9.79 -4.99
CA GLU A 94 4.07 -10.61 -5.08
C GLU A 94 5.20 -9.94 -4.27
N PHE A 95 6.03 -10.75 -3.61
CA PHE A 95 7.20 -10.33 -2.85
C PHE A 95 8.33 -11.33 -3.06
N ILE A 96 9.57 -10.85 -3.20
CA ILE A 96 10.75 -11.71 -3.28
C ILE A 96 11.49 -11.57 -1.96
N LEU A 97 11.57 -12.68 -1.22
CA LEU A 97 12.39 -12.78 -0.03
C LEU A 97 13.76 -13.29 -0.44
N GLU A 98 14.79 -12.45 -0.32
CA GLU A 98 16.16 -12.83 -0.64
C GLU A 98 16.66 -13.95 0.30
N GLY A 99 17.44 -14.87 -0.27
CA GLY A 99 18.05 -15.97 0.49
C GLY A 99 19.02 -15.42 1.53
N ASP A 100 18.86 -15.83 2.78
CA ASP A 100 19.84 -15.54 3.81
C ASP A 100 20.94 -16.60 3.63
N LYS A 101 22.09 -16.23 3.07
CA LYS A 101 23.26 -17.12 3.13
C LYS A 101 23.53 -17.30 4.62
N LEU A 102 23.15 -18.45 5.18
CA LEU A 102 23.33 -18.83 6.58
C LEU A 102 24.82 -18.72 6.97
N THR A 103 25.29 -17.52 7.23
CA THR A 103 26.46 -17.28 8.06
C THR A 103 25.93 -17.28 9.48
N ASP A 104 26.13 -18.40 10.16
CA ASP A 104 25.96 -18.57 11.60
C ASP A 104 26.73 -17.48 12.34
N SER A 105 26.10 -16.32 12.55
CA SER A 105 26.55 -15.26 13.45
C SER A 105 25.43 -14.23 13.61
N GLN A 106 24.48 -14.52 14.49
CA GLN A 106 24.34 -13.83 15.77
C GLN A 106 22.97 -14.12 16.38
N LYS A 107 23.00 -14.90 17.47
CA LYS A 107 21.95 -14.93 18.48
C LYS A 107 22.26 -13.85 19.51
N GLU A 108 21.20 -13.16 19.92
CA GLU A 108 21.04 -12.26 21.07
C GLU A 108 21.57 -10.81 20.93
N THR A 109 20.62 -9.86 20.83
CA THR A 109 20.32 -8.95 21.96
C THR A 109 18.97 -8.28 21.74
N SER A 110 17.99 -8.64 22.57
CA SER A 110 16.83 -7.80 22.83
C SER A 110 17.19 -6.77 23.91
N SER A 111 16.70 -5.55 23.72
CA SER A 111 16.65 -4.43 24.65
C SER A 111 17.92 -3.57 24.81
N LYS A 112 18.02 -2.56 23.92
CA LYS A 112 18.28 -1.18 24.35
C LYS A 112 17.65 -0.19 23.38
N THR A 113 16.46 0.30 23.73
CA THR A 113 15.94 1.57 23.23
C THR A 113 16.87 2.68 23.72
N THR A 114 17.73 3.22 22.86
CA THR A 114 18.15 4.63 22.95
C THR A 114 18.68 5.12 21.60
N GLU A 115 17.82 5.90 20.93
CA GLU A 115 18.18 7.11 20.19
C GLU A 115 19.36 7.05 19.22
N THR A 116 19.11 6.52 18.04
CA THR A 116 19.52 7.23 16.82
C THR A 116 18.43 7.05 15.77
N PHE A 117 17.22 7.51 16.10
CA PHE A 117 16.24 7.75 15.05
C PHE A 117 16.82 8.87 14.19
N ASN A 118 17.29 8.54 12.99
CA ASN A 118 17.86 9.52 12.08
C ASN A 118 16.78 10.58 11.80
N LYS A 119 16.92 11.74 12.46
CA LYS A 119 15.93 12.83 12.47
C LYS A 119 15.57 13.25 11.04
N GLU A 120 16.50 13.08 10.10
CA GLU A 120 16.27 13.33 8.68
C GLU A 120 15.22 12.38 8.06
N MET A 121 15.19 11.11 8.45
CA MET A 121 14.23 10.13 7.91
C MET A 121 12.82 10.39 8.46
N LEU A 122 12.69 10.75 9.75
CA LEU A 122 11.40 11.21 10.30
C LEU A 122 10.92 12.48 9.65
N GLN A 123 11.82 13.46 9.48
CA GLN A 123 11.46 14.71 8.82
C GLN A 123 10.99 14.46 7.39
N LYS A 124 11.65 13.57 6.64
CA LYS A 124 11.20 13.19 5.29
C LYS A 124 9.82 12.54 5.29
N LEU A 125 9.54 11.59 6.18
CA LEU A 125 8.22 10.94 6.26
C LEU A 125 7.11 11.92 6.67
N ILE A 126 7.39 12.81 7.62
CA ILE A 126 6.46 13.86 8.06
C ILE A 126 6.22 14.88 6.94
N ASP A 127 7.27 15.32 6.26
CA ASP A 127 7.18 16.28 5.15
C ASP A 127 6.45 15.68 3.94
N GLU A 128 6.61 14.38 3.68
CA GLU A 128 5.90 13.67 2.63
C GLU A 128 4.40 13.55 2.94
N GLU A 129 4.05 13.17 4.19
CA GLU A 129 2.65 13.10 4.61
C GLU A 129 1.99 14.49 4.68
N LEU A 130 2.71 15.50 5.16
CA LEU A 130 2.24 16.88 5.23
C LEU A 130 2.06 17.46 3.82
N ASN A 131 3.00 17.24 2.89
CA ASN A 131 2.83 17.66 1.51
C ASN A 131 1.66 16.97 0.83
N LYS A 132 1.41 15.69 1.12
CA LYS A 132 0.23 14.97 0.60
C LYS A 132 -1.06 15.63 1.07
N LYS A 133 -1.20 15.94 2.36
CA LYS A 133 -2.37 16.65 2.91
C LYS A 133 -2.49 18.07 2.34
N LEU A 134 -1.38 18.82 2.26
CA LEU A 134 -1.33 20.16 1.70
C LEU A 134 -1.67 20.19 0.20
N LYS A 135 -1.33 19.15 -0.57
CA LYS A 135 -1.65 19.06 -1.99
C LYS A 135 -3.17 19.01 -2.21
N PHE A 136 -3.88 18.23 -1.40
CA PHE A 136 -5.35 18.22 -1.43
C PHE A 136 -5.92 19.58 -1.05
N ILE A 137 -5.43 20.21 0.02
CA ILE A 137 -5.87 21.55 0.45
C ILE A 137 -5.65 22.59 -0.67
N LYS A 138 -4.49 22.59 -1.34
CA LYS A 138 -4.19 23.50 -2.46
C LYS A 138 -5.15 23.31 -3.64
N ILE A 139 -5.54 22.06 -3.95
CA ILE A 139 -6.54 21.77 -4.98
C ILE A 139 -7.90 22.36 -4.59
N TYR A 140 -8.36 22.13 -3.35
CA TYR A 140 -9.64 22.67 -2.88
C TYR A 140 -9.68 24.20 -2.88
N ILE A 141 -8.58 24.86 -2.45
CA ILE A 141 -8.46 26.31 -2.52
C ILE A 141 -8.60 26.80 -3.96
N GLY A 142 -7.90 26.17 -4.91
CA GLY A 142 -7.97 26.52 -6.33
C GLY A 142 -9.38 26.39 -6.92
N VAL A 143 -10.07 25.27 -6.62
CA VAL A 143 -11.46 25.07 -7.04
C VAL A 143 -12.40 26.12 -6.43
N ALA A 144 -12.26 26.40 -5.13
CA ALA A 144 -13.06 27.41 -4.45
C ALA A 144 -12.80 28.83 -5.00
N THR A 145 -11.55 29.17 -5.34
CA THR A 145 -11.23 30.48 -5.94
C THR A 145 -11.85 30.61 -7.32
N LEU A 146 -11.77 29.55 -8.13
CA LEU A 146 -12.36 29.53 -9.47
C LEU A 146 -13.88 29.74 -9.40
N LEU A 147 -14.57 28.96 -8.55
CA LEU A 147 -16.01 29.08 -8.35
C LEU A 147 -16.41 30.45 -7.78
N GLY A 148 -15.60 31.00 -6.86
CA GLY A 148 -15.81 32.33 -6.30
C GLY A 148 -15.77 33.43 -7.37
N ILE A 149 -14.76 33.42 -8.24
CA ILE A 149 -14.63 34.39 -9.34
C ILE A 149 -15.83 34.30 -10.29
N PHE A 150 -16.21 33.09 -10.71
CA PHE A 150 -17.38 32.89 -11.57
C PHE A 150 -18.69 33.31 -10.89
N GLY A 151 -18.85 33.04 -9.59
CA GLY A 151 -20.00 33.46 -8.80
C GLY A 151 -20.14 34.99 -8.71
N ILE A 152 -19.03 35.69 -8.47
CA ILE A 152 -19.01 37.17 -8.45
C ILE A 152 -19.37 37.74 -9.83
N ILE A 153 -18.78 37.22 -10.91
CA ILE A 153 -19.09 37.66 -12.28
C ILE A 153 -20.58 37.42 -12.60
N ALA A 154 -21.13 36.27 -12.21
CA ALA A 154 -22.55 35.95 -12.42
C ALA A 154 -23.49 36.89 -11.65
N LEU A 155 -23.15 37.23 -10.40
CA LEU A 155 -23.90 38.20 -9.59
C LEU A 155 -23.87 39.61 -10.19
N LEU A 156 -22.71 40.05 -10.71
CA LEU A 156 -22.56 41.35 -11.35
C LEU A 156 -23.30 41.44 -12.70
N LYS A 157 -23.44 40.33 -13.42
CA LYS A 157 -24.14 40.28 -14.72
C LYS A 157 -25.66 40.18 -14.58
N ASN A 158 -26.16 39.73 -13.43
CA ASN A 158 -27.58 39.56 -13.14
C ASN A 158 -28.17 40.73 -12.33
N ARG A 159 -27.48 41.87 -12.32
CA ARG A 159 -27.87 43.13 -11.68
C ARG A 159 -28.01 44.19 -12.76
#